data_AF-A0A166AKT2-F1
#
_entry.id   AF-A0A166AKT2-F1
#
_cell.length_a   1.000
_cell.length_b   1.000
_cell.length_c   1.000
_cell.angle_alpha   90.00
_cell.angle_beta   90.00
_cell.angle_gamma   90.00
#
_symmetry.space_group_name_H-M   'P 1'
#
loop_
_entity.id
_entity.type
_entity.pdbx_description
1 polymer ?
#
loop_
_entity_poly.entity_id
_entity_poly.type
_entity_poly.pdbx_seq_one_letter_code
_entity_poly.pdbx_strand_id
1 'polypeptide(L)'
;MFWNHDRTAVSLFRGGPFIDTWGTAWTAAPKALARTALRAALVHELETVLDRSSRIIGYKGHPDFAEIKRDNPQLVTYCRWEQLVADTTLVMEKIYIHDIQDKDRLKSLLIWYDEHSKTARYVRDEIMKLHRMRKRSGFEVPSGFTTEAVQPLVDIVCGRPLEAWPQEI
;
A
#
# COMPACT_ATOMS: atom_id res chain seq x y z
N MET A 1 -12.49 11.36 -10.21
CA MET A 1 -11.39 10.53 -9.69
C MET A 1 -11.13 9.45 -10.71
N PHE A 2 -9.91 9.38 -11.26
CA PHE A 2 -9.48 8.25 -12.08
C PHE A 2 -9.01 7.15 -11.13
N TRP A 3 -9.70 6.01 -11.18
CA TRP A 3 -9.37 4.85 -10.36
C TRP A 3 -8.24 4.07 -11.02
N ASN A 4 -7.33 3.53 -10.21
CA ASN A 4 -6.27 2.68 -10.71
C ASN A 4 -6.81 1.26 -10.92
N HIS A 5 -6.77 0.82 -12.16
CA HIS A 5 -7.18 -0.53 -12.56
C HIS A 5 -5.97 -1.32 -13.06
N ASP A 6 -5.98 -2.63 -12.85
CA ASP A 6 -5.12 -3.55 -13.60
C ASP A 6 -5.63 -3.74 -15.04
N ARG A 7 -4.91 -4.53 -15.84
CA ARG A 7 -5.27 -4.87 -17.23
C ARG A 7 -6.63 -5.61 -17.36
N THR A 8 -7.17 -6.13 -16.26
CA THR A 8 -8.48 -6.81 -16.18
C THR A 8 -9.59 -5.93 -15.58
N ALA A 9 -9.35 -4.61 -15.47
CA ALA A 9 -10.23 -3.63 -14.84
C ALA A 9 -10.43 -3.80 -13.32
N VAL A 10 -9.64 -4.64 -12.67
CA VAL A 10 -9.66 -4.80 -11.21
C VAL A 10 -9.08 -3.56 -10.58
N SER A 11 -9.91 -2.91 -9.76
CA SER A 11 -9.48 -1.75 -9.04
C SER A 11 -8.46 -2.11 -7.95
N LEU A 12 -7.29 -1.48 -8.00
CA LEU A 12 -6.17 -1.72 -7.09
C LEU A 12 -6.16 -0.77 -5.87
N PHE A 13 -7.22 0.02 -5.67
CA PHE A 13 -7.39 0.81 -4.45
C PHE A 13 -7.88 -0.06 -3.28
N ARG A 14 -7.69 0.44 -2.05
CA ARG A 14 -8.13 -0.23 -0.82
C ARG A 14 -9.66 -0.44 -0.84
N GLY A 15 -10.09 -1.70 -0.93
CA GLY A 15 -11.51 -2.05 -1.06
C GLY A 15 -11.89 -2.65 -2.42
N GLY A 16 -11.00 -2.65 -3.41
CA GLY A 16 -11.12 -3.49 -4.61
C GLY A 16 -10.88 -4.98 -4.30
N PRO A 17 -11.13 -5.91 -5.26
CA PRO A 17 -11.05 -7.36 -5.02
C PRO A 17 -9.63 -7.84 -4.70
N PHE A 18 -8.61 -6.98 -4.87
CA PHE A 18 -7.24 -7.26 -4.46
C PHE A 18 -7.11 -7.75 -3.01
N ILE A 19 -7.80 -7.12 -2.04
CA ILE A 19 -7.71 -7.55 -0.63
C ILE A 19 -8.38 -8.91 -0.37
N ASP A 20 -9.31 -9.31 -1.23
CA ASP A 20 -10.03 -10.57 -1.09
C ASP A 20 -9.14 -11.79 -1.41
N THR A 21 -8.07 -11.59 -2.18
CA THR A 21 -7.14 -12.66 -2.59
C THR A 21 -6.43 -13.35 -1.42
N TRP A 22 -6.28 -12.67 -0.29
CA TRP A 22 -5.58 -13.18 0.89
C TRP A 22 -6.39 -14.16 1.74
N GLY A 23 -7.72 -14.21 1.56
CA GLY A 23 -8.57 -15.17 2.28
C GLY A 23 -8.51 -15.09 3.82
N THR A 24 -8.27 -13.91 4.39
CA THR A 24 -8.13 -13.71 5.85
C THR A 24 -9.48 -13.69 6.56
N ALA A 25 -9.48 -13.69 7.91
CA ALA A 25 -10.69 -13.50 8.72
C ALA A 25 -11.49 -12.23 8.34
N TRP A 26 -10.80 -11.19 7.83
CA TRP A 26 -11.39 -9.93 7.41
C TRP A 26 -12.05 -9.97 6.03
N THR A 27 -11.70 -10.93 5.18
CA THR A 27 -12.10 -10.98 3.76
C THR A 27 -12.82 -12.28 3.37
N ALA A 28 -12.74 -13.33 4.18
CA ALA A 28 -13.28 -14.67 3.88
C ALA A 28 -14.52 -15.07 4.72
N ALA A 29 -15.28 -14.11 5.27
CA ALA A 29 -16.42 -14.48 6.12
C ALA A 29 -17.50 -15.29 5.35
N PRO A 30 -18.16 -16.28 5.99
CA PRO A 30 -19.10 -17.18 5.33
C PRO A 30 -20.36 -16.48 4.80
N LYS A 31 -20.87 -15.51 5.56
CA LYS A 31 -22.07 -14.73 5.19
C LYS A 31 -21.67 -13.48 4.44
N ALA A 32 -22.30 -13.24 3.29
CA ALA A 32 -22.00 -12.08 2.43
C ALA A 32 -22.06 -10.74 3.17
N LEU A 33 -23.10 -10.51 3.99
CA LEU A 33 -23.25 -9.28 4.77
C LEU A 33 -22.12 -9.10 5.81
N ALA A 34 -21.76 -10.17 6.51
CA ALA A 34 -20.67 -10.14 7.49
C ALA A 34 -19.32 -9.90 6.82
N ARG A 35 -19.10 -10.50 5.64
CA ARG A 35 -17.90 -10.28 4.82
C ARG A 35 -17.78 -8.82 4.42
N THR A 36 -18.87 -8.22 3.92
CA THR A 36 -18.90 -6.81 3.54
C THR A 36 -18.57 -5.90 4.73
N ALA A 37 -19.14 -6.18 5.91
CA ALA A 37 -18.89 -5.38 7.12
C ALA A 37 -17.43 -5.47 7.59
N LEU A 38 -16.86 -6.68 7.67
CA LEU A 38 -15.46 -6.89 8.07
C LEU A 38 -14.49 -6.26 7.07
N ARG A 39 -14.76 -6.43 5.77
CA ARG A 39 -13.99 -5.78 4.71
C ARG A 39 -14.02 -4.27 4.83
N ALA A 40 -15.20 -3.68 5.04
CA ALA A 40 -15.35 -2.25 5.22
C ALA A 40 -14.58 -1.74 6.45
N ALA A 41 -14.61 -2.49 7.56
CA ALA A 41 -13.83 -2.16 8.75
C ALA A 41 -12.31 -2.19 8.48
N LEU A 42 -11.81 -3.24 7.82
CA LEU A 42 -10.40 -3.33 7.43
C LEU A 42 -9.98 -2.15 6.54
N VAL A 43 -10.74 -1.84 5.50
CA VAL A 43 -10.46 -0.72 4.58
C VAL A 43 -10.44 0.59 5.36
N HIS A 44 -11.41 0.82 6.23
CA HIS A 44 -11.50 2.02 7.02
C HIS A 44 -10.29 2.23 7.94
N GLU A 45 -9.80 1.18 8.61
CA GLU A 45 -8.61 1.27 9.47
C GLU A 45 -7.35 1.55 8.65
N LEU A 46 -7.18 0.86 7.51
CA LEU A 46 -6.05 1.11 6.59
C LEU A 46 -6.02 2.56 6.09
N GLU A 47 -7.16 3.10 5.65
CA GLU A 47 -7.26 4.47 5.17
C GLU A 47 -7.00 5.50 6.27
N THR A 48 -7.50 5.23 7.48
CA THR A 48 -7.42 6.19 8.58
C THR A 48 -6.02 6.24 9.18
N VAL A 49 -5.35 5.11 9.29
CA VAL A 49 -4.01 5.02 9.90
C VAL A 49 -2.90 5.27 8.87
N LEU A 50 -2.93 4.59 7.71
CA LEU A 50 -1.79 4.59 6.78
C LEU A 50 -1.88 5.70 5.73
N ASP A 51 -3.05 5.93 5.11
CA ASP A 51 -3.13 6.79 3.92
C ASP A 51 -3.01 8.28 4.23
N ARG A 52 -3.14 8.63 5.51
CA ARG A 52 -2.94 9.98 6.06
C ARG A 52 -1.59 10.15 6.74
N SER A 53 -0.77 9.10 6.80
CA SER A 53 0.54 9.15 7.42
C SER A 53 1.46 10.15 6.73
N SER A 54 2.33 10.76 7.53
CA SER A 54 3.40 11.64 7.04
C SER A 54 4.43 10.92 6.17
N ARG A 55 4.47 9.58 6.21
CA ARG A 55 5.33 8.73 5.39
C ARG A 55 4.89 8.67 3.92
N ILE A 56 3.62 8.94 3.63
CA ILE A 56 3.08 8.80 2.27
C ILE A 56 3.73 9.79 1.31
N ILE A 57 4.11 9.30 0.13
CA ILE A 57 4.67 10.11 -0.96
C ILE A 57 3.67 11.22 -1.34
N GLY A 58 4.18 12.46 -1.37
CA GLY A 58 3.39 13.66 -1.58
C GLY A 58 2.85 14.32 -0.30
N TYR A 59 3.15 13.79 0.88
CA TYR A 59 2.85 14.47 2.14
C TYR A 59 3.61 15.81 2.25
N LYS A 60 2.86 16.89 2.52
CA LYS A 60 3.38 18.28 2.49
C LYS A 60 4.51 18.55 3.49
N GLY A 61 4.52 17.86 4.62
CA GLY A 61 5.53 18.04 5.67
C GLY A 61 6.77 17.18 5.50
N HIS A 62 6.85 16.32 4.46
CA HIS A 62 7.99 15.44 4.26
C HIS A 62 9.14 16.19 3.54
N PRO A 63 10.43 15.93 3.86
CA PRO A 63 11.57 16.58 3.19
C PRO A 63 11.55 16.46 1.65
N ASP A 64 11.21 15.29 1.14
CA ASP A 64 11.05 15.04 -0.31
C ASP A 64 9.91 15.85 -0.97
N PHE A 65 9.05 16.53 -0.20
CA PHE A 65 7.90 17.24 -0.76
C PHE A 65 8.32 18.34 -1.75
N ALA A 66 9.44 19.03 -1.50
CA ALA A 66 9.91 20.07 -2.42
C ALA A 66 10.37 19.51 -3.77
N GLU A 67 10.93 18.30 -3.78
CA GLU A 67 11.26 17.56 -5.00
C GLU A 67 9.96 17.25 -5.76
N ILE A 68 9.04 16.56 -5.08
CA ILE A 68 7.75 16.10 -5.60
C ILE A 68 6.88 17.26 -6.12
N LYS A 69 6.87 18.41 -5.44
CA LYS A 69 6.07 19.58 -5.81
C LYS A 69 6.49 20.19 -7.16
N ARG A 70 7.77 20.05 -7.54
CA ARG A 70 8.29 20.56 -8.82
C ARG A 70 8.02 19.60 -9.99
N ASP A 71 7.47 18.43 -9.72
CA ASP A 71 7.34 17.33 -10.68
C ASP A 71 5.99 17.26 -11.39
N ASN A 72 5.92 16.35 -12.37
CA ASN A 72 4.70 15.97 -13.06
C ASN A 72 3.67 15.43 -12.04
N PRO A 73 2.53 16.12 -11.83
CA PRO A 73 1.52 15.70 -10.85
C PRO A 73 1.00 14.27 -11.07
N GLN A 74 1.02 13.78 -12.31
CA GLN A 74 0.62 12.41 -12.64
C GLN A 74 1.62 11.39 -12.10
N LEU A 75 2.93 11.64 -12.24
CA LEU A 75 3.98 10.74 -11.76
C LEU A 75 4.01 10.68 -10.23
N VAL A 76 3.81 11.81 -9.57
CA VAL A 76 3.66 11.89 -8.11
C VAL A 76 2.48 11.05 -7.63
N THR A 77 1.33 11.24 -8.29
CA THR A 77 0.12 10.47 -7.99
C THR A 77 0.39 8.99 -8.17
N TYR A 78 1.02 8.60 -9.28
CA TYR A 78 1.38 7.21 -9.56
C TYR A 78 2.25 6.58 -8.46
N CYS A 79 3.33 7.26 -8.03
CA CYS A 79 4.22 6.76 -6.98
C CYS A 79 3.51 6.63 -5.63
N ARG A 80 2.60 7.56 -5.32
CA ARG A 80 1.75 7.44 -4.12
C ARG A 80 0.90 6.16 -4.19
N TRP A 81 0.30 5.86 -5.33
CA TRP A 81 -0.50 4.66 -5.50
C TRP A 81 0.31 3.38 -5.38
N GLU A 82 1.53 3.34 -5.94
CA GLU A 82 2.45 2.21 -5.77
C GLU A 82 2.73 1.95 -4.28
N GLN A 83 2.97 3.00 -3.49
CA GLN A 83 3.18 2.86 -2.06
C GLN A 83 1.96 2.28 -1.34
N LEU A 84 0.75 2.75 -1.67
CA LEU A 84 -0.49 2.25 -1.06
C LEU A 84 -0.73 0.76 -1.37
N VAL A 85 -0.45 0.34 -2.60
CA VAL A 85 -0.55 -1.08 -3.01
C VAL A 85 0.46 -1.92 -2.24
N ALA A 86 1.72 -1.49 -2.17
CA ALA A 86 2.76 -2.19 -1.43
C ALA A 86 2.44 -2.28 0.07
N ASP A 87 2.03 -1.17 0.69
CA ASP A 87 1.65 -1.14 2.11
C ASP A 87 0.46 -2.08 2.40
N THR A 88 -0.54 -2.10 1.52
CA THR A 88 -1.68 -3.04 1.66
C THR A 88 -1.20 -4.48 1.57
N THR A 89 -0.34 -4.80 0.59
CA THR A 89 0.21 -6.15 0.40
C THR A 89 0.94 -6.63 1.65
N LEU A 90 1.80 -5.77 2.22
CA LEU A 90 2.63 -6.11 3.37
C LEU A 90 1.83 -6.25 4.66
N VAL A 91 0.84 -5.39 4.86
CA VAL A 91 -0.06 -5.51 6.02
C VAL A 91 -0.92 -6.76 5.91
N MET A 92 -1.48 -7.05 4.72
CA MET A 92 -2.29 -8.26 4.51
C MET A 92 -1.49 -9.54 4.73
N GLU A 93 -0.22 -9.55 4.31
CA GLU A 93 0.70 -10.65 4.62
C GLU A 93 0.86 -10.84 6.13
N LYS A 94 1.04 -9.75 6.90
CA LYS A 94 1.14 -9.82 8.36
C LYS A 94 -0.15 -10.30 9.02
N ILE A 95 -1.30 -9.81 8.58
CA ILE A 95 -2.62 -10.28 9.05
C ILE A 95 -2.74 -11.79 8.84
N TYR A 96 -2.35 -12.28 7.66
CA TYR A 96 -2.40 -13.69 7.31
C TYR A 96 -1.45 -14.53 8.18
N ILE A 97 -0.17 -14.15 8.26
CA ILE A 97 0.86 -14.89 9.02
C ILE A 97 0.54 -14.96 10.51
N HIS A 98 0.01 -13.88 11.08
CA HIS A 98 -0.26 -13.77 12.52
C HIS A 98 -1.70 -14.09 12.91
N ASP A 99 -2.52 -14.55 11.95
CA ASP A 99 -3.95 -14.86 12.11
C ASP A 99 -4.68 -13.78 12.94
N ILE A 100 -4.57 -12.53 12.49
CA ILE A 100 -5.19 -11.39 13.19
C ILE A 100 -6.67 -11.37 12.89
N GLN A 101 -7.50 -11.61 13.90
CA GLN A 101 -8.96 -11.69 13.76
C GLN A 101 -9.70 -10.55 14.46
N ASP A 102 -9.07 -9.91 15.46
CA ASP A 102 -9.67 -8.85 16.25
C ASP A 102 -9.18 -7.46 15.84
N LYS A 103 -10.03 -6.47 16.10
CA LYS A 103 -9.83 -5.10 15.67
C LYS A 103 -8.67 -4.40 16.38
N ASP A 104 -8.44 -4.72 17.65
CA ASP A 104 -7.42 -4.05 18.45
C ASP A 104 -6.02 -4.48 17.98
N ARG A 105 -5.80 -5.78 17.73
CA ARG A 105 -4.56 -6.27 17.13
C ARG A 105 -4.34 -5.75 15.72
N LEU A 106 -5.40 -5.64 14.90
CA LEU A 106 -5.29 -5.00 13.58
C LEU A 106 -4.76 -3.57 13.75
N LYS A 107 -5.35 -2.77 14.64
CA LYS A 107 -4.93 -1.40 14.87
C LYS A 107 -3.49 -1.30 15.37
N SER A 108 -3.09 -2.16 16.31
CA SER A 108 -1.70 -2.22 16.80
C SER A 108 -0.72 -2.56 15.68
N LEU A 109 -1.06 -3.50 14.79
CA LEU A 109 -0.24 -3.80 13.60
C LEU A 109 -0.09 -2.57 12.70
N LEU A 110 -1.19 -1.85 12.42
CA LEU A 110 -1.15 -0.70 11.53
C LEU A 110 -0.30 0.44 12.09
N ILE A 111 -0.43 0.73 13.39
CA ILE A 111 0.38 1.74 14.08
C ILE A 111 1.86 1.35 14.05
N TRP A 112 2.17 0.10 14.41
CA TRP A 112 3.55 -0.39 14.33
C TRP A 112 4.10 -0.31 12.89
N TYR A 113 3.29 -0.71 11.90
CA TYR A 113 3.70 -0.67 10.51
C TYR A 113 4.01 0.75 10.05
N ASP A 114 3.22 1.73 10.46
CA ASP A 114 3.44 3.12 10.09
C ASP A 114 4.67 3.75 10.77
N GLU A 115 4.79 3.54 12.09
CA GLU A 115 5.74 4.28 12.93
C GLU A 115 7.09 3.58 13.07
N HIS A 116 7.12 2.24 13.01
CA HIS A 116 8.27 1.45 13.43
C HIS A 116 8.85 0.55 12.33
N SER A 117 8.02 0.14 11.36
CA SER A 117 8.46 -0.79 10.31
C SER A 117 9.62 -0.22 9.47
N LYS A 118 10.72 -0.96 9.48
CA LYS A 118 11.85 -0.74 8.56
C LYS A 118 11.45 -1.08 7.13
N THR A 119 10.57 -2.06 6.95
CA THR A 119 10.03 -2.45 5.64
C THR A 119 9.21 -1.34 5.02
N ALA A 120 8.32 -0.70 5.79
CA ALA A 120 7.49 0.41 5.31
C ALA A 120 8.33 1.62 4.87
N ARG A 121 9.45 1.89 5.56
CA ARG A 121 10.43 2.91 5.17
C ARG A 121 11.21 2.48 3.92
N TYR A 122 11.70 1.26 3.87
CA TYR A 122 12.41 0.70 2.73
C TYR A 122 11.60 0.81 1.44
N VAL A 123 10.34 0.36 1.45
CA VAL A 123 9.44 0.42 0.28
C VAL A 123 9.28 1.85 -0.22
N ARG A 124 9.01 2.80 0.69
CA ARG A 124 8.88 4.21 0.34
C ARG A 124 10.15 4.74 -0.33
N ASP A 125 11.31 4.43 0.23
CA ASP A 125 12.60 4.90 -0.28
C ASP A 125 12.92 4.32 -1.65
N GLU A 126 12.65 3.03 -1.88
CA GLU A 126 12.82 2.40 -3.19
C GLU A 126 11.85 2.97 -4.24
N ILE A 127 10.59 3.24 -3.88
CA ILE A 127 9.65 3.91 -4.78
C ILE A 127 10.14 5.32 -5.12
N MET A 128 10.70 6.06 -4.16
CA MET A 128 11.28 7.38 -4.42
C MET A 128 12.55 7.31 -5.30
N LYS A 129 13.37 6.27 -5.17
CA LYS A 129 14.49 6.02 -6.10
C LYS A 129 13.97 5.74 -7.51
N LEU A 130 12.94 4.91 -7.63
CA LEU A 130 12.31 4.59 -8.90
C LEU A 130 11.66 5.83 -9.55
N HIS A 131 10.99 6.67 -8.77
CA HIS A 131 10.49 7.98 -9.18
C HIS A 131 11.60 8.83 -9.82
N ARG A 132 12.74 8.97 -9.14
CA ARG A 132 13.90 9.75 -9.64
C ARG A 132 14.50 9.15 -10.92
N MET A 133 14.46 7.83 -11.08
CA MET A 133 14.86 7.16 -12.32
C MET A 133 13.89 7.46 -13.46
N ARG A 134 12.60 7.21 -13.25
CA ARG A 134 11.51 7.46 -14.20
C ARG A 134 11.48 8.90 -14.69
N LYS A 135 11.71 9.86 -13.78
CA LYS A 135 11.84 11.28 -14.11
C LYS A 135 12.97 11.55 -15.10
N ARG A 136 14.15 10.96 -14.90
CA ARG A 136 15.32 11.15 -15.77
C ARG A 136 15.15 10.50 -17.14
N SER A 137 14.41 9.40 -17.22
CA SER A 137 14.19 8.66 -18.46
C SER A 137 12.99 9.15 -19.27
N GLY A 138 12.26 10.17 -18.81
CA GLY A 138 11.04 10.63 -19.48
C GLY A 138 9.91 9.61 -19.45
N PHE A 139 9.82 8.80 -18.38
CA PHE A 139 8.79 7.78 -18.23
C PHE A 139 7.38 8.36 -18.37
N GLU A 140 6.60 7.75 -19.26
CA GLU A 140 5.18 8.05 -19.41
C GLU A 140 4.37 7.26 -18.39
N VAL A 141 3.61 7.96 -17.56
CA VAL A 141 2.74 7.32 -16.57
C VAL A 141 1.64 6.58 -17.32
N PRO A 142 1.54 5.25 -17.13
CA PRO A 142 0.51 4.49 -17.81
C PRO A 142 -0.86 4.85 -17.24
N SER A 143 -1.90 4.73 -18.08
CA SER A 143 -3.29 4.95 -17.68
C SER A 143 -3.83 3.89 -16.71
N GLY A 144 -3.09 2.81 -16.48
CA GLY A 144 -3.40 1.75 -15.55
C GLY A 144 -2.15 0.93 -15.19
N PHE A 145 -2.31 -0.04 -14.29
CA PHE A 145 -1.23 -0.92 -13.88
C PHE A 145 -1.09 -2.09 -14.86
N THR A 146 -0.19 -1.95 -15.85
CA THR A 146 0.23 -3.06 -16.72
C THR A 146 1.30 -3.90 -16.02
N THR A 147 1.46 -5.17 -16.42
CA THR A 147 2.49 -6.07 -15.89
C THR A 147 3.89 -5.43 -15.92
N GLU A 148 4.24 -4.82 -17.05
CA GLU A 148 5.54 -4.18 -17.25
C GLU A 148 5.73 -2.97 -16.34
N ALA A 149 4.66 -2.20 -16.13
CA ALA A 149 4.70 -1.02 -15.28
C ALA A 149 4.76 -1.35 -13.78
N VAL A 150 4.12 -2.46 -13.36
CA VAL A 150 4.14 -2.92 -11.95
C VAL A 150 5.33 -3.76 -11.59
N GLN A 151 6.04 -4.37 -12.55
CA GLN A 151 7.14 -5.28 -12.25
C GLN A 151 8.18 -4.67 -11.28
N PRO A 152 8.60 -3.40 -11.44
CA PRO A 152 9.49 -2.78 -10.47
C PRO A 152 8.93 -2.73 -9.04
N LEU A 153 7.62 -2.51 -8.88
CA LEU A 153 6.98 -2.53 -7.55
C LEU A 153 6.98 -3.95 -6.97
N VAL A 154 6.71 -4.96 -7.79
CA VAL A 154 6.80 -6.37 -7.39
C VAL A 154 8.22 -6.69 -6.92
N ASP A 155 9.24 -6.28 -7.68
CA ASP A 155 10.64 -6.50 -7.33
C ASP A 155 11.01 -5.82 -6.01
N ILE A 156 10.54 -4.59 -5.77
CA ILE A 156 10.74 -3.87 -4.50
C ILE A 156 10.09 -4.63 -3.34
N VAL A 157 8.83 -5.06 -3.49
CA VAL A 157 8.11 -5.76 -2.43
C VAL A 157 8.73 -7.13 -2.18
N CYS A 158 8.97 -7.94 -3.20
CA CYS A 158 9.56 -9.27 -3.05
C CYS A 158 11.03 -9.24 -2.61
N GLY A 159 11.78 -8.20 -2.96
CA GLY A 159 13.18 -8.00 -2.58
C GLY A 159 13.38 -7.31 -1.23
N ARG A 160 12.31 -6.98 -0.51
CA ARG A 160 12.39 -6.27 0.77
C ARG A 160 13.15 -7.07 1.83
N PRO A 161 13.81 -6.40 2.79
CA PRO A 161 14.36 -7.08 3.97
C PRO A 161 13.26 -7.78 4.77
N LEU A 162 13.56 -8.96 5.31
CA LEU A 162 12.66 -9.65 6.23
C LEU A 162 12.56 -8.88 7.54
N GLU A 163 11.34 -8.66 8.00
CA GLU A 163 11.05 -7.98 9.26
C GLU A 163 9.96 -8.73 10.02
N ALA A 164 10.25 -9.10 11.26
CA ALA A 164 9.24 -9.63 12.17
C ALA A 164 8.48 -8.48 12.82
N TRP A 165 7.18 -8.66 13.02
CA TRP A 165 6.39 -7.80 13.90
C TRP A 165 6.51 -8.35 15.32
N PRO A 166 7.16 -7.63 16.26
CA PRO A 166 7.24 -8.06 17.65
C PRO A 166 5.84 -8.06 18.25
N GLN A 167 5.37 -9.23 18.71
CA GLN A 167 4.02 -9.39 19.27
C GLN A 167 3.88 -8.83 20.70
N GLU A 168 4.94 -8.21 21.24
CA GLU A 168 4.99 -7.58 22.55
C GLU A 168 5.06 -6.05 22.39
N ILE A 169 3.88 -5.39 22.37
CA ILE A 169 3.71 -3.95 22.67
C ILE A 169 2.46 -3.82 23.54
#